data_AF-A0A6P0U536-F1
#
_entry.id   AF-A0A6P0U536-F1
#
_cell.length_a   1.000
_cell.length_b   1.000
_cell.length_c   1.000
_cell.angle_alpha   90.00
_cell.angle_beta   90.00
_cell.angle_gamma   90.00
#
_symmetry.space_group_name_H-M   'P 1'
#
loop_
_entity.id
_entity.type
_entity.pdbx_description
1 polymer ?
#
loop_
_entity_poly.entity_id
_entity_poly.type
_entity_poly.pdbx_seq_one_letter_code
_entity_poly.pdbx_strand_id
1 'polypeptide(L)'
;MNLVVMFLGISIYAYIIGNVSSLISNLDATKARYREKLGQIQTYIRENKIYPELQQKIRDYYQYIWIENRDIRDYHILDELPEPLRMKLALELHKEVIKKVPILQGATPNFVGEIVMALKPEILPPHEYIIREGK
;
A
#
# COMPACT_ATOMS: atom_id res chain seq x y z
N MET A 1 -21.63 14.03 -48.72
CA MET A 1 -20.33 13.42 -48.36
C MET A 1 -19.65 14.16 -47.21
N ASN A 2 -19.54 15.50 -47.24
CA ASN A 2 -18.79 16.28 -46.25
C ASN A 2 -19.26 16.14 -44.79
N LEU A 3 -20.57 16.13 -44.53
CA LEU A 3 -21.09 15.99 -43.16
C LEU A 3 -20.75 14.63 -42.54
N VAL A 4 -20.85 13.54 -43.31
CA VAL A 4 -20.54 12.19 -42.82
C VAL A 4 -19.07 12.07 -42.43
N VAL A 5 -18.16 12.63 -43.22
CA VAL A 5 -16.72 12.67 -42.93
C VAL A 5 -16.43 13.52 -41.68
N MET A 6 -17.14 14.64 -41.51
CA MET A 6 -17.01 15.47 -40.31
C MET A 6 -17.47 14.73 -39.04
N PHE A 7 -18.62 14.05 -39.07
CA PHE A 7 -19.11 13.27 -37.93
C PHE A 7 -18.18 12.09 -37.60
N LEU A 8 -17.64 11.41 -38.62
CA LEU A 8 -16.64 10.36 -38.42
C LEU A 8 -15.37 10.92 -37.77
N GLY A 9 -14.88 12.07 -38.26
CA GLY A 9 -13.72 12.75 -37.69
C GLY A 9 -13.92 13.13 -36.21
N ILE A 10 -15.07 13.73 -35.87
CA ILE A 10 -15.41 14.09 -34.49
C ILE A 10 -15.50 12.85 -33.59
N SER A 11 -16.10 11.77 -34.09
CA SER A 11 -16.26 10.52 -33.34
C SER A 11 -14.91 9.87 -33.03
N ILE A 12 -14.01 9.82 -34.02
CA ILE A 12 -12.65 9.31 -33.83
C ILE A 12 -11.87 10.19 -32.84
N TYR A 13 -11.98 11.51 -32.95
CA TYR A 13 -11.31 12.45 -32.05
C TYR A 13 -11.80 12.31 -30.60
N ALA A 14 -13.12 12.24 -30.40
CA ALA A 14 -13.72 12.02 -29.09
C ALA A 14 -13.29 10.67 -28.49
N TYR A 15 -13.24 9.60 -29.29
CA TYR A 15 -12.76 8.30 -28.84
C TYR A 15 -11.29 8.33 -28.40
N ILE A 16 -10.42 8.99 -29.17
CA ILE A 16 -9.00 9.14 -28.80
C ILE A 16 -8.86 9.91 -27.49
N ILE A 17 -9.55 11.04 -27.34
CA ILE A 17 -9.51 11.83 -26.10
C ILE A 17 -10.01 11.00 -24.91
N GLY A 18 -11.12 10.27 -25.07
CA GLY A 18 -11.66 9.43 -24.01
C GLY A 18 -10.66 8.39 -23.52
N ASN A 19 -9.96 7.72 -24.46
CA ASN A 19 -8.93 6.75 -24.11
C ASN A 19 -7.71 7.38 -23.43
N VAL A 20 -7.21 8.52 -23.93
CA VAL A 20 -6.09 9.23 -23.30
C VAL A 20 -6.47 9.69 -21.89
N SER A 21 -7.67 10.24 -21.70
CA SER A 21 -8.18 10.65 -20.39
C SER A 21 -8.28 9.47 -19.42
N SER A 22 -8.77 8.32 -19.89
CA SER A 22 -8.82 7.08 -19.10
C SER A 22 -7.43 6.57 -18.73
N LEU A 23 -6.49 6.58 -19.67
CA LEU A 23 -5.10 6.17 -19.41
C LEU A 23 -4.44 7.06 -18.35
N ILE A 24 -4.58 8.39 -18.45
CA ILE A 24 -4.06 9.32 -17.45
C ILE A 24 -4.69 9.06 -16.08
N SER A 25 -6.02 8.88 -16.04
CA SER A 25 -6.74 8.60 -14.79
C SER A 25 -6.29 7.30 -14.14
N ASN A 26 -6.02 6.26 -14.94
CA ASN A 26 -5.49 4.98 -14.46
C ASN A 26 -4.05 5.09 -13.94
N LEU A 27 -3.19 5.83 -14.65
CA LEU A 27 -1.80 6.08 -14.22
C LEU A 27 -1.74 6.84 -12.90
N ASP A 28 -2.64 7.80 -12.70
CA ASP A 28 -2.73 8.58 -11.47
C ASP A 28 -3.58 7.94 -10.37
N ALA A 29 -4.20 6.78 -10.60
CA ALA A 29 -5.13 6.15 -9.67
C ALA A 29 -4.50 5.88 -8.29
N THR A 30 -3.23 5.43 -8.24
CA THR A 30 -2.52 5.20 -6.97
C THR A 30 -2.26 6.51 -6.21
N LYS A 31 -1.87 7.57 -6.92
CA LYS A 31 -1.69 8.92 -6.33
C LYS A 31 -3.02 9.50 -5.86
N ALA A 32 -4.10 9.29 -6.62
CA ALA A 32 -5.43 9.74 -6.26
C ALA A 32 -5.92 9.08 -4.97
N ARG A 33 -5.79 7.74 -4.86
CA ARG A 33 -6.12 6.99 -3.63
C ARG A 33 -5.32 7.47 -2.42
N TYR A 34 -4.02 7.72 -2.58
CA TYR A 34 -3.19 8.25 -1.50
C TYR A 34 -3.63 9.64 -1.05
N ARG A 35 -3.90 10.56 -1.99
CA ARG A 35 -4.41 11.89 -1.68
C ARG A 35 -5.76 11.84 -0.97
N GLU A 36 -6.64 10.95 -1.40
CA GLU A 36 -7.94 10.73 -0.75
C GLU A 36 -7.75 10.26 0.70
N LYS A 37 -6.92 9.23 0.92
CA LYS A 37 -6.62 8.71 2.26
C LYS A 37 -6.03 9.78 3.18
N LEU A 38 -5.05 10.55 2.69
CA LEU A 38 -4.49 11.68 3.43
C LEU A 38 -5.54 12.74 3.76
N GLY A 39 -6.45 13.05 2.83
CA GLY A 39 -7.54 14.00 3.04
C GLY A 39 -8.49 13.57 4.16
N GLN A 40 -8.82 12.27 4.23
CA GLN A 40 -9.62 11.68 5.30
C GLN A 40 -8.91 11.82 6.66
N ILE A 41 -7.62 11.49 6.72
CA ILE A 41 -6.81 11.60 7.95
C ILE A 41 -6.73 13.06 8.42
N GLN A 42 -6.47 14.01 7.52
CA GLN A 42 -6.41 15.42 7.88
C GLN A 42 -7.75 15.95 8.40
N THR A 43 -8.86 15.47 7.84
CA THR A 43 -10.20 15.83 8.31
C THR A 43 -10.44 15.31 9.72
N TYR A 44 -10.12 14.05 9.97
CA TYR A 44 -10.22 13.44 11.30
C TYR A 44 -9.38 14.18 12.35
N ILE A 45 -8.13 14.53 12.01
CA ILE A 45 -7.21 15.29 12.88
C ILE A 45 -7.80 16.66 13.24
N ARG A 46 -8.37 17.36 12.26
CA ARG A 46 -8.96 18.69 12.43
C ARG A 46 -10.21 18.64 13.31
N GLU A 47 -11.10 17.68 13.08
CA GLU A 47 -12.33 17.49 13.86
C GLU A 47 -12.04 17.19 15.33
N ASN A 48 -10.99 16.40 15.60
CA ASN A 48 -10.58 16.04 16.95
C ASN A 48 -9.65 17.08 17.62
N LYS A 49 -9.40 18.22 16.98
CA LYS A 49 -8.55 19.31 17.52
C LYS A 49 -7.18 18.83 18.04
N ILE A 50 -6.57 17.90 17.31
CA ILE A 50 -5.25 17.37 17.66
C ILE A 50 -4.21 18.50 17.67
N TYR A 51 -3.28 18.50 18.62
CA TYR A 51 -2.27 19.55 18.76
C TYR A 51 -1.23 19.51 17.61
N PRO A 52 -0.67 20.67 17.18
CA PRO A 52 0.10 20.78 15.93
C PRO A 52 1.28 19.80 15.79
N GLU A 53 1.99 19.52 16.88
CA GLU A 53 3.14 18.63 16.88
C GLU A 53 2.75 17.18 16.50
N LEU A 54 1.66 16.65 17.05
CA LEU A 54 1.18 15.32 16.69
C LEU A 54 0.62 15.28 15.27
N GLN A 55 0.01 16.37 14.80
CA GLN A 55 -0.41 16.45 13.40
C GLN A 55 0.79 16.35 12.44
N GLN A 56 1.90 17.01 12.78
CA GLN A 56 3.13 16.96 11.99
C GLN A 56 3.68 15.54 11.97
N LYS A 57 3.79 14.88 13.12
CA LYS A 57 4.23 13.48 13.23
C LYS A 57 3.39 12.54 12.38
N ILE A 58 2.05 12.68 12.41
CA ILE A 58 1.16 11.86 11.58
C ILE A 58 1.38 12.14 10.09
N ARG A 59 1.55 13.41 9.67
CA ARG A 59 1.86 13.74 8.27
C ARG A 59 3.18 13.13 7.81
N ASP A 60 4.23 13.25 8.62
CA ASP A 60 5.56 12.73 8.33
C ASP A 60 5.53 11.20 8.19
N TYR A 61 4.78 10.52 9.06
CA TYR A 61 4.56 9.07 8.98
C TYR A 61 3.94 8.64 7.64
N TYR A 62 2.83 9.26 7.23
CA TYR A 62 2.17 8.89 5.96
C TYR A 62 3.01 9.29 4.74
N GLN A 63 3.73 10.41 4.81
CA GLN A 63 4.67 10.82 3.77
C GLN A 63 5.84 9.83 3.64
N TYR A 64 6.36 9.32 4.75
CA TYR A 64 7.41 8.32 4.77
C TYR A 64 6.96 7.02 4.09
N ILE A 65 5.76 6.51 4.44
CA ILE A 65 5.19 5.30 3.82
C ILE A 65 4.98 5.48 2.31
N TRP A 66 4.54 6.67 1.88
CA TRP A 66 4.33 6.97 0.47
C TRP A 66 5.62 7.00 -0.35
N ILE A 67 6.66 7.68 0.14
CA ILE A 67 7.94 7.82 -0.57
C ILE A 67 8.65 6.47 -0.70
N GLU A 68 8.58 5.65 0.35
CA GLU A 68 9.24 4.35 0.41
C GLU A 68 8.53 3.30 -0.48
N ASN A 69 7.40 3.63 -1.12
CA ASN A 69 6.60 2.72 -1.96
C ASN A 69 6.25 1.37 -1.28
N ARG A 70 6.34 1.30 0.05
CA ARG A 70 5.98 0.11 0.81
C ARG A 70 4.49 0.11 0.98
N ASP A 71 3.84 -0.43 -0.02
CA ASP A 71 2.42 -0.61 -0.01
C ASP A 71 2.08 -1.60 1.11
N ILE A 72 1.34 -1.13 2.11
CA ILE A 72 0.71 -1.99 3.13
C ILE A 72 -0.24 -3.02 2.46
N ARG A 73 -0.52 -2.86 1.15
CA ARG A 73 -1.25 -3.80 0.30
C ARG A 73 -0.66 -5.21 0.22
N ASP A 74 0.64 -5.40 0.47
CA ASP A 74 1.24 -6.75 0.39
C ASP A 74 0.54 -7.76 1.31
N TYR A 75 -0.05 -7.31 2.43
CA TYR A 75 -0.76 -8.19 3.36
C TYR A 75 -2.23 -8.39 3.01
N HIS A 76 -2.88 -7.40 2.40
CA HIS A 76 -4.27 -7.54 1.96
C HIS A 76 -4.40 -8.55 0.82
N ILE A 77 -3.40 -8.64 -0.07
CA ILE A 77 -3.37 -9.65 -1.14
C ILE A 77 -3.23 -11.07 -0.57
N LEU A 78 -2.48 -11.22 0.53
CA LEU A 78 -2.34 -12.51 1.19
C LEU A 78 -3.68 -13.00 1.75
N ASP A 79 -4.52 -12.10 2.28
CA ASP A 79 -5.83 -12.44 2.86
C ASP A 79 -6.87 -12.90 1.82
N GLU A 80 -6.70 -12.54 0.54
CA GLU A 80 -7.57 -12.99 -0.56
C GLU A 80 -7.24 -14.41 -1.04
N LEU A 81 -6.09 -14.96 -0.63
CA LEU A 81 -5.64 -16.28 -1.07
C LEU A 81 -6.17 -17.40 -0.16
N PRO A 82 -6.53 -18.57 -0.73
CA PRO A 82 -6.73 -19.78 0.06
C PRO A 82 -5.51 -20.09 0.92
N GLU A 83 -5.73 -20.60 2.13
CA GLU A 83 -4.70 -20.85 3.15
C GLU A 83 -3.44 -21.56 2.62
N PRO A 84 -3.52 -22.62 1.79
CA PRO A 84 -2.31 -23.29 1.29
C PRO A 84 -1.47 -22.42 0.34
N LEU A 85 -2.11 -21.51 -0.42
CA LEU A 85 -1.44 -20.59 -1.32
C LEU A 85 -0.86 -19.40 -0.55
N ARG A 86 -1.62 -18.89 0.41
CA ARG A 86 -1.18 -17.84 1.32
C ARG A 86 0.09 -18.25 2.06
N MET A 87 0.11 -19.46 2.63
CA MET A 87 1.26 -20.03 3.33
C MET A 87 2.52 -20.08 2.45
N LYS A 88 2.38 -20.63 1.24
CA LYS A 88 3.50 -20.74 0.28
C LYS A 88 4.05 -19.37 -0.11
N LEU A 89 3.17 -18.42 -0.41
CA LEU A 89 3.57 -17.07 -0.79
C LEU A 89 4.24 -16.35 0.38
N ALA A 90 3.69 -16.46 1.58
CA ALA A 90 4.25 -15.86 2.78
C ALA A 90 5.67 -16.38 3.08
N LEU A 91 5.89 -17.70 2.96
CA LEU A 91 7.23 -18.31 3.11
C LEU A 91 8.23 -17.80 2.06
N GLU A 92 7.81 -17.63 0.80
CA GLU A 92 8.71 -17.14 -0.25
C GLU A 92 9.05 -15.65 -0.05
N LEU A 93 8.06 -14.81 0.28
CA LEU A 93 8.27 -13.37 0.53
C LEU A 93 9.21 -13.11 1.71
N HIS A 94 9.16 -13.94 2.75
CA HIS A 94 9.93 -13.75 3.98
C HIS A 94 11.20 -14.60 4.07
N LYS A 95 11.52 -15.38 3.03
CA LYS A 95 12.63 -16.36 3.01
C LYS A 95 13.97 -15.78 3.46
N GLU A 96 14.30 -14.57 3.01
CA GLU A 96 15.56 -13.91 3.36
C GLU A 96 15.59 -13.40 4.81
N VAL A 97 14.43 -13.05 5.38
CA VAL A 97 14.31 -12.69 6.80
C VAL A 97 14.42 -13.94 7.65
N ILE A 98 13.68 -15.00 7.30
CA ILE A 98 13.67 -16.28 8.01
C ILE A 98 15.08 -16.87 8.13
N LYS A 99 15.86 -16.86 7.03
CA LYS A 99 17.26 -17.35 7.03
C LYS A 99 18.15 -16.64 8.06
N LYS A 100 17.87 -15.38 8.37
CA LYS A 100 18.64 -14.56 9.31
C LYS A 100 18.27 -14.81 10.77
N VAL A 101 17.20 -15.56 11.05
CA VAL A 101 16.72 -15.81 12.40
C VAL A 101 17.22 -17.19 12.89
N PRO A 102 18.22 -17.24 13.80
CA PRO A 102 18.85 -18.51 14.17
C PRO A 102 17.90 -19.51 14.83
N ILE A 103 16.92 -19.04 15.61
CA ILE A 103 15.96 -19.91 16.30
C ILE A 103 15.01 -20.65 15.33
N LEU A 104 14.89 -20.18 14.08
CA LEU A 104 14.08 -20.84 13.05
C LEU A 104 14.90 -21.83 12.19
N GLN A 105 16.22 -21.92 12.38
CA GLN A 105 17.07 -22.84 11.62
C GLN A 105 16.79 -24.28 12.02
N GLY A 106 16.50 -25.14 11.04
CA GLY A 106 16.16 -26.55 11.26
C GLY A 106 14.71 -26.80 11.71
N ALA A 107 13.89 -25.75 11.85
CA ALA A 107 12.47 -25.91 12.12
C ALA A 107 11.72 -26.45 10.89
N THR A 108 10.57 -27.11 11.13
CA THR A 108 9.77 -27.65 10.03
C THR A 108 9.15 -26.52 9.19
N PRO A 109 9.01 -26.70 7.86
CA PRO A 109 8.40 -25.69 7.00
C PRO A 109 7.00 -25.25 7.45
N ASN A 110 6.21 -26.19 8.00
CA ASN A 110 4.89 -25.88 8.53
C ASN A 110 4.97 -24.96 9.75
N PHE A 111 5.86 -25.24 10.70
CA PHE A 111 6.04 -24.39 11.89
C PHE A 111 6.53 -22.99 11.53
N VAL A 112 7.52 -22.88 10.64
CA VAL A 112 8.00 -21.59 10.13
C VAL A 112 6.85 -20.86 9.42
N GLY A 113 6.07 -21.60 8.65
CA GLY A 113 4.88 -21.10 7.98
C GLY A 113 3.87 -20.46 8.93
N GLU A 114 3.51 -21.14 10.01
CA GLU A 114 2.60 -20.61 11.04
C GLU A 114 3.13 -19.31 11.66
N ILE A 115 4.43 -19.24 11.95
CA ILE A 115 5.06 -18.03 12.47
C ILE A 115 4.94 -16.88 11.46
N VAL A 116 5.27 -17.15 10.20
CA VAL A 116 5.25 -16.13 9.14
C VAL A 116 3.83 -15.65 8.86
N MET A 117 2.83 -16.53 8.90
CA MET A 117 1.43 -16.13 8.79
C MET A 117 0.96 -15.26 9.97
N ALA A 118 1.59 -15.37 11.14
CA ALA A 118 1.30 -14.54 12.30
C ALA A 118 2.06 -13.20 12.30
N LEU A 119 3.06 -13.02 11.42
CA LEU A 119 3.83 -11.77 11.34
C LEU A 119 2.97 -10.63 10.80
N LYS A 120 3.09 -9.47 11.46
CA LYS A 120 2.55 -8.20 10.97
C LYS A 120 3.71 -7.25 10.75
N PRO A 121 3.89 -6.69 9.55
CA PRO A 121 4.94 -5.75 9.29
C PRO A 121 4.57 -4.45 10.00
N GLU A 122 5.56 -3.81 10.62
CA GLU A 122 5.36 -2.49 11.19
C GLU A 122 6.44 -1.57 10.63
N ILE A 123 6.00 -0.44 10.11
CA ILE A 123 6.88 0.61 9.59
C ILE A 123 6.82 1.73 10.60
N LEU A 124 7.98 2.12 11.12
CA LEU A 124 8.12 3.24 12.03
C LEU A 124 8.98 4.32 11.37
N PRO A 125 8.60 5.60 11.48
CA PRO A 125 9.41 6.67 10.95
C PRO A 125 10.73 6.80 11.75
N PRO A 126 11.76 7.42 11.17
CA PRO A 126 13.01 7.65 11.88
C PRO A 126 12.78 8.38 13.22
N HIS A 127 13.53 7.97 14.24
CA HIS A 127 13.57 8.60 15.58
C HIS A 127 12.32 8.33 16.44
N GLU A 128 11.49 7.36 16.07
CA GLU A 128 10.49 6.79 16.97
C GLU A 128 11.05 5.65 17.84
N TYR A 129 10.46 5.49 19.03
CA TYR A 129 10.80 4.41 19.95
C TYR A 129 10.09 3.13 19.51
N ILE A 130 10.86 2.09 19.17
CA ILE A 130 10.32 0.75 18.85
C ILE A 130 9.86 0.02 20.13
N ILE A 131 10.65 0.14 21.20
CA ILE A 131 10.40 -0.49 22.50
C ILE A 131 10.62 0.57 23.57
N ARG A 132 9.78 0.55 24.62
CA ARG A 132 9.95 1.39 25.81
C ARG A 132 10.08 0.48 27.02
N GLU A 133 11.08 0.74 27.86
CA GLU A 133 11.25 -0.01 29.11
C GLU A 133 10.01 0.15 29.99
N GLY A 134 9.53 -0.97 30.54
CA GLY A 134 8.34 -1.00 31.41
C GLY A 134 7.01 -0.82 30.69
N LYS A 135 6.95 -0.94 29.35
CA LYS A 135 5.72 -1.01 28.56
C LYS A 135 5.70 -2.23 27.66
#